data_AF-A0A3N5EYR4-F1
#
_entry.id   AF-A0A3N5EYR4-F1
#
_cell.length_a   1.000
_cell.length_b   1.000
_cell.length_c   1.000
_cell.angle_alpha   90.00
_cell.angle_beta   90.00
_cell.angle_gamma   90.00
#
_symmetry.space_group_name_H-M   'P 1'
#
loop_
_entity.id
_entity.type
_entity.pdbx_description
1 polymer ?
#
loop_
_entity_poly.entity_id
_entity_poly.type
_entity_poly.pdbx_seq_one_letter_code
_entity_poly.pdbx_strand_id
1 'polypeptide(L)'
;MFVEGNTIDVHTVTGKVALEKVTRRPVLFEMNYLHLNKPKGLWTWLADFYAVALLLVALTGMLMIRGKTKWRGIILTGVGILGPILFLVVLL
;
A
#
# COMPACT_ATOMS: atom_id res chain seq x y z
N MET A 1 -5.38 30.21 9.05
CA MET A 1 -4.04 30.30 8.43
C MET A 1 -3.35 28.96 8.59
N PHE A 2 -2.73 28.42 7.54
CA PHE A 2 -1.94 27.20 7.64
C PHE A 2 -0.50 27.57 7.93
N VAL A 3 -0.03 27.22 9.11
CA VAL A 3 1.38 27.34 9.54
C VAL A 3 1.96 25.93 9.48
N GLU A 4 3.24 25.79 9.17
CA GLU A 4 3.83 24.46 8.96
C GLU A 4 3.63 23.54 10.18
N GLY A 5 2.75 22.54 10.05
CA GLY A 5 2.36 21.61 11.11
C GLY A 5 1.25 22.08 12.07
N ASN A 6 0.68 23.28 11.88
CA ASN A 6 -0.40 23.82 12.71
C ASN A 6 -1.51 24.49 11.89
N THR A 7 -2.77 24.22 12.23
CA THR A 7 -3.92 24.94 11.66
C THR A 7 -4.42 25.94 12.69
N ILE A 8 -4.51 27.21 12.30
CA ILE A 8 -5.09 28.26 13.14
C ILE A 8 -6.43 28.66 12.54
N ASP A 9 -7.51 28.31 13.23
CA ASP A 9 -8.87 28.72 12.90
C ASP A 9 -9.27 29.91 13.77
N VAL A 10 -9.60 31.02 13.09
CA VAL A 10 -10.00 32.27 13.73
C VAL A 10 -11.45 32.54 13.41
N HIS A 11 -12.32 32.46 14.42
CA HIS A 11 -13.71 32.87 14.30
C HIS A 11 -13.81 34.39 14.50
N THR A 12 -13.87 35.13 13.39
CA THR A 12 -13.91 36.61 13.35
C THR A 12 -15.13 37.22 14.03
N VAL A 13 -16.25 36.50 14.12
CA VAL A 13 -17.49 36.98 14.75
C VAL A 13 -17.45 36.84 16.28
N THR A 14 -16.83 35.77 16.80
CA THR A 14 -16.81 35.48 18.25
C THR A 14 -15.46 35.78 18.90
N GLY A 15 -14.44 36.16 18.13
CA GLY A 15 -13.08 36.40 18.63
C GLY A 15 -12.34 35.16 19.13
N LYS A 16 -12.86 33.96 18.85
CA LYS A 16 -12.27 32.70 19.33
C LYS A 16 -11.22 32.20 18.35
N VAL A 17 -10.07 31.80 18.89
CA VAL A 17 -8.96 31.22 18.12
C VAL A 17 -8.75 29.78 18.56
N ALA A 18 -8.86 28.84 17.62
CA ALA A 18 -8.51 27.44 17.83
C ALA A 18 -7.16 27.16 17.16
N LEU A 19 -6.23 26.58 17.93
CA LEU A 19 -4.91 26.17 17.45
C LEU A 19 -4.85 24.64 17.45
N GLU A 20 -4.85 24.04 16.27
CA GLU A 20 -4.49 22.62 16.12
C GLU A 20 -2.99 22.50 15.91
N LYS A 21 -2.33 21.73 16.78
CA LYS A 21 -0.90 21.43 16.70
C LYS A 21 -0.68 19.95 16.40
N VAL A 22 -0.08 19.65 15.24
CA VAL A 22 0.29 18.28 14.88
C VAL A 22 1.64 17.95 15.51
N THR A 23 1.61 17.18 16.60
CA THR A 23 2.84 16.71 17.26
C THR A 23 3.30 15.39 16.67
N ARG A 24 4.59 15.30 16.33
CA ARG A 24 5.20 14.02 15.91
C ARG A 24 5.30 13.12 17.14
N ARG A 25 4.69 11.95 17.07
CA ARG A 25 4.84 10.90 18.09
C ARG A 25 5.90 9.92 17.60
N PRO A 26 6.95 9.63 18.41
CA PRO A 26 7.95 8.65 18.02
C PRO A 26 7.28 7.30 17.77
N VAL A 27 7.84 6.52 16.85
CA VAL A 27 7.32 5.25 16.30
C VAL A 27 6.10 5.43 15.40
N LEU A 28 5.05 6.11 15.87
CA LEU A 28 3.81 6.26 15.10
C LEU A 28 4.00 7.12 13.84
N PHE A 29 4.84 8.15 13.94
CA PHE A 29 5.15 9.00 12.79
C PHE A 29 5.96 8.23 11.74
N GLU A 30 6.94 7.45 12.15
CA GLU A 30 7.82 6.66 11.29
C GLU A 30 7.06 5.52 10.61
N MET A 31 6.17 4.83 11.33
CA MET A 31 5.28 3.83 10.75
C MET A 31 4.37 4.44 9.67
N ASN A 32 3.76 5.58 9.95
CA ASN A 32 2.92 6.28 8.98
C ASN A 32 3.75 6.79 7.79
N TYR A 33 4.98 7.26 8.04
CA TYR A 33 5.92 7.70 7.02
C TYR A 33 6.29 6.57 6.04
N LEU A 34 6.55 5.37 6.56
CA LEU A 34 6.80 4.17 5.76
C LEU A 34 5.54 3.70 5.03
N HIS A 35 4.38 3.69 5.69
CA HIS A 35 3.11 3.25 5.11
C HIS A 35 2.65 4.12 3.94
N LEU A 36 2.81 5.44 4.06
CA LEU A 36 2.50 6.40 2.99
C LEU A 36 3.50 6.35 1.82
N ASN A 37 4.47 5.42 1.83
CA ASN A 37 5.52 5.29 0.84
C ASN A 37 6.22 6.64 0.55
N LYS A 38 6.39 7.47 1.59
CA LYS A 38 7.12 8.74 1.50
C LYS A 38 8.60 8.54 1.12
N PRO A 39 9.32 7.50 1.60
CA PRO A 39 10.67 7.22 1.11
C PRO A 39 10.62 6.49 -0.24
N LYS A 40 10.22 7.22 -1.30
CA LYS A 40 10.31 6.74 -2.68
C LYS A 40 11.79 6.51 -3.06
N GLY A 41 12.10 5.44 -3.79
CA GLY A 41 13.47 5.05 -4.15
C GLY A 41 13.83 3.66 -3.63
N LEU A 42 14.58 3.58 -2.52
CA LEU A 42 14.99 2.30 -1.90
C LEU A 42 13.80 1.39 -1.56
N TRP A 43 12.69 1.98 -1.10
CA TRP A 43 11.49 1.21 -0.77
C TRP A 43 10.82 0.61 -2.00
N THR A 44 10.90 1.29 -3.15
CA THR A 44 10.43 0.74 -4.43
C THR A 44 11.27 -0.47 -4.83
N TRP A 45 12.59 -0.38 -4.72
CA TRP A 45 13.47 -1.52 -4.99
C TRP A 45 13.21 -2.72 -4.07
N LEU A 46 12.97 -2.47 -2.78
CA LEU A 46 12.61 -3.53 -1.84
C LEU A 46 11.26 -4.17 -2.21
N ALA A 47 10.27 -3.36 -2.58
CA ALA A 47 8.96 -3.83 -3.03
C ALA A 47 9.06 -4.65 -4.32
N ASP A 48 9.86 -4.21 -5.29
CA ASP A 48 10.09 -4.94 -6.55
C ASP A 48 10.78 -6.28 -6.29
N PHE A 49 11.81 -6.31 -5.44
CA PHE A 49 12.46 -7.55 -5.03
C PHE A 49 11.47 -8.51 -4.33
N TYR A 50 10.66 -7.99 -3.42
CA TYR A 50 9.63 -8.77 -2.74
C TYR A 50 8.59 -9.33 -3.72
N ALA A 51 8.16 -8.54 -4.71
CA ALA A 51 7.25 -8.99 -5.76
C ALA A 51 7.86 -10.13 -6.59
N VAL A 52 9.14 -10.01 -6.98
CA VAL A 52 9.87 -11.09 -7.68
C VAL A 52 9.97 -12.35 -6.83
N ALA A 53 10.26 -12.22 -5.53
CA ALA A 53 10.32 -13.35 -4.61
C ALA A 53 8.95 -14.07 -4.50
N LEU A 54 7.86 -13.31 -4.37
CA LEU A 54 6.50 -13.87 -4.37
C LEU A 54 6.16 -14.57 -5.69
N LEU A 55 6.59 -14.01 -6.82
CA LEU A 55 6.41 -14.65 -8.12
C LEU A 55 7.14 -15.99 -8.19
N LEU A 56 8.39 -16.07 -7.72
CA LEU A 56 9.14 -17.33 -7.64
C LEU A 56 8.43 -18.35 -6.75
N VAL A 57 7.93 -17.94 -5.59
CA VAL A 57 7.15 -18.81 -4.69
C VAL A 57 5.88 -19.32 -5.37
N ALA A 58 5.16 -18.46 -6.09
CA ALA A 58 3.95 -18.85 -6.81
C ALA A 58 4.26 -19.87 -7.93
N LEU A 59 5.31 -19.62 -8.72
CA LEU A 59 5.72 -20.52 -9.81
C LEU A 59 6.19 -21.88 -9.28
N THR A 60 7.04 -21.88 -8.25
CA THR A 60 7.51 -23.12 -7.63
C THR A 60 6.38 -23.90 -6.95
N GLY A 61 5.46 -23.19 -6.26
CA GLY A 61 4.26 -23.78 -5.68
C GLY A 61 3.37 -24.46 -6.72
N MET A 62 3.23 -23.87 -7.91
CA MET A 62 2.48 -24.49 -9.02
C MET A 62 3.11 -25.81 -9.49
N LEU A 63 4.44 -25.86 -9.60
CA LEU A 63 5.18 -27.07 -10.00
C LEU A 63 5.09 -28.19 -8.95
N MET A 64 4.85 -27.85 -7.68
CA MET A 64 4.73 -28.81 -6.58
C MET A 64 3.40 -29.59 -6.59
N ILE A 65 2.36 -29.08 -7.26
CA ILE A 65 1.03 -29.72 -7.28
C ILE A 65 1.05 -31.00 -8.13
N ARG A 66 0.84 -32.16 -7.49
CA ARG A 66 0.80 -33.48 -8.14
C ARG A 66 -0.60 -34.09 -8.09
N GLY A 67 -0.98 -34.82 -9.14
CA GLY A 67 -2.19 -35.65 -9.16
C GLY A 67 -3.49 -34.88 -9.37
N LYS A 68 -4.56 -35.32 -8.69
CA LYS A 68 -5.96 -34.93 -8.94
C LYS A 68 -6.29 -33.46 -8.62
N THR A 69 -5.44 -32.76 -7.87
CA THR A 69 -5.66 -31.37 -7.47
C THR A 69 -5.05 -30.34 -8.45
N LYS A 70 -4.34 -30.78 -9.50
CA LYS A 70 -3.78 -29.88 -10.53
C LYS A 70 -4.81 -28.95 -11.14
N TRP A 71 -6.00 -29.46 -11.43
CA TRP A 71 -7.10 -28.65 -11.99
C TRP A 71 -7.51 -27.49 -11.08
N ARG A 72 -7.58 -27.72 -9.77
CA ARG A 72 -7.89 -26.66 -8.79
C ARG A 72 -6.77 -25.62 -8.76
N GLY A 73 -5.51 -26.06 -8.84
CA GLY A 73 -4.35 -25.16 -8.91
C GLY A 73 -4.37 -24.26 -10.15
N ILE A 74 -4.70 -24.81 -11.32
CA ILE A 74 -4.82 -24.04 -12.57
C ILE A 74 -5.96 -23.02 -12.47
N ILE A 75 -7.13 -23.42 -11.97
CA ILE A 75 -8.27 -22.51 -11.80
C ILE A 75 -7.91 -21.36 -10.85
N LEU A 76 -7.35 -21.67 -9.68
CA LEU A 76 -6.98 -20.65 -8.68
C LEU A 76 -5.92 -19.68 -9.23
N THR A 77 -4.93 -20.18 -9.95
CA THR A 77 -3.93 -19.33 -10.61
C THR A 77 -4.56 -18.46 -11.68
N GLY A 78 -5.43 -19.04 -12.52
CA GLY A 78 -6.14 -18.31 -13.57
C GLY A 78 -6.99 -17.16 -12.99
N VAL A 79 -7.73 -17.41 -11.91
CA VAL A 79 -8.50 -16.37 -11.20
C VAL A 79 -7.58 -15.28 -10.65
N GLY A 80 -6.43 -15.65 -10.08
CA GLY A 80 -5.43 -14.70 -9.58
C GLY A 80 -4.86 -13.80 -10.67
N ILE A 81 -4.65 -14.32 -11.89
CA ILE A 81 -4.21 -13.54 -13.06
C ILE A 81 -5.34 -12.69 -13.63
N LEU A 82 -6.58 -13.18 -13.57
CA LEU A 82 -7.75 -12.50 -14.11
C LEU A 82 -7.98 -11.14 -13.42
N GLY A 83 -7.78 -11.07 -12.10
CA GLY A 83 -7.99 -9.85 -11.32
C GLY A 83 -7.20 -8.64 -11.84
N PRO A 84 -5.86 -8.71 -11.93
CA PRO A 84 -5.02 -7.65 -12.51
C PRO A 84 -5.39 -7.33 -13.96
N ILE A 85 -5.69 -8.32 -14.80
CA ILE A 85 -6.08 -8.09 -16.20
C ILE A 85 -7.40 -7.30 -16.28
N LEU A 86 -8.41 -7.70 -15.50
CA LEU A 86 -9.68 -6.99 -15.44
C LEU A 86 -9.50 -5.55 -14.94
N PHE A 87 -8.65 -5.35 -13.93
CA PHE A 87 -8.32 -4.02 -13.45
C PHE A 87 -7.69 -3.16 -14.56
N LEU A 88 -6.75 -3.71 -15.34
CA LEU A 88 -6.14 -3.01 -16.47
C LEU A 88 -7.17 -2.69 -17.56
N VAL A 89 -8.08 -3.60 -17.90
CA VAL A 89 -9.07 -3.38 -18.97
C VAL A 89 -10.18 -2.40 -18.57
N VAL A 90 -10.56 -2.36 -17.29
CA VAL A 90 -11.65 -1.48 -16.81
C VAL A 90 -11.14 -0.06 -16.50
N LEU A 91 -9.90 0.06 -16.01
CA LEU A 91 -9.36 1.32 -15.51
C LEU A 91 -8.48 2.07 -16.53
N LEU A 92 -8.02 1.38 -17.59
CA LEU A 92 -7.31 1.97 -18.74
C LEU A 92 -8.31 2.29 -19.85
#